data_AF-A0A7W0QSY9-F1
#
_entry.id   AF-A0A7W0QSY9-F1
#
_cell.length_a   1.000
_cell.length_b   1.000
_cell.length_c   1.000
_cell.angle_alpha   90.00
_cell.angle_beta   90.00
_cell.angle_gamma   90.00
#
_symmetry.space_group_name_H-M   'P 1'
#
loop_
_entity.id
_entity.type
_entity.pdbx_description
1 polymer ?
#
loop_
_entity_poly.entity_id
_entity_poly.type
_entity_poly.pdbx_seq_one_letter_code
_entity_poly.pdbx_strand_id
1 'polypeptide(L)'
;YAPDEFRTSDHDPVLVGLALDGLPGSTVTANPSRLWPPNHMYRTVEVTARSAAGVALTVAIVSVTSSEPDCGGDFGEFCNDIVQVDQDTLQLRSERYAEAGRTYTIVVTVTDGTQTVFETLTVRVAKR
;
A
#
# COMPACT_ATOMS: atom_id res chain seq x y z
N TYR A 1 39.04 -43.39 -15.17
CA TYR A 1 38.04 -42.56 -15.86
C TYR A 1 36.82 -42.52 -14.96
N ALA A 2 36.58 -41.38 -14.29
CA ALA A 2 35.42 -41.17 -13.44
C ALA A 2 34.56 -40.11 -14.15
N PRO A 3 33.36 -40.45 -14.66
CA PRO A 3 32.45 -39.47 -15.19
C PRO A 3 31.63 -38.93 -14.01
N ASP A 4 31.99 -37.74 -13.52
CA ASP A 4 31.08 -36.95 -12.71
C ASP A 4 30.51 -35.86 -13.63
N GLU A 5 29.21 -35.94 -13.87
CA GLU A 5 28.43 -35.08 -14.77
C GLU A 5 27.58 -34.06 -14.01
N PHE A 6 27.77 -33.88 -12.70
CA PHE A 6 27.03 -32.89 -11.92
C PHE A 6 27.84 -31.62 -11.69
N ARG A 7 28.09 -30.89 -12.78
CA ARG A 7 28.40 -29.46 -12.70
C ARG A 7 27.10 -28.67 -12.81
N THR A 8 26.28 -28.74 -11.76
CA THR A 8 25.18 -27.77 -11.58
C THR A 8 25.84 -26.44 -11.26
N SER A 9 25.59 -25.42 -12.08
CA SER A 9 26.12 -24.06 -11.87
C SER A 9 25.74 -23.59 -10.47
N ASP A 10 26.73 -23.40 -9.60
CA ASP A 10 26.66 -22.82 -8.26
C ASP A 10 26.54 -21.29 -8.29
N HIS A 11 26.07 -20.74 -9.41
CA HIS A 11 25.68 -19.35 -9.48
C HIS A 11 24.26 -19.20 -8.92
N ASP A 12 24.12 -19.52 -7.64
CA ASP A 12 23.07 -18.91 -6.82
C ASP A 12 23.43 -17.42 -6.75
N PRO A 13 22.68 -16.51 -7.39
CA PRO A 13 22.95 -15.10 -7.21
C PRO A 13 22.64 -14.76 -5.76
N VAL A 14 23.69 -14.42 -5.00
CA VAL A 14 23.51 -13.86 -3.66
C VAL A 14 23.03 -12.43 -3.83
N LEU A 15 21.73 -12.19 -3.66
CA LEU A 15 21.15 -10.86 -3.58
C LEU A 15 21.53 -10.23 -2.23
N VAL A 16 22.69 -9.59 -2.17
CA VAL A 16 23.07 -8.75 -1.02
C VAL A 16 22.62 -7.31 -1.30
N GLY A 17 21.60 -6.85 -0.59
CA GLY A 17 21.24 -5.42 -0.54
C GLY A 17 20.30 -4.91 -1.64
N LEU A 18 19.48 -5.77 -2.24
CA LEU A 18 18.37 -5.29 -3.07
C LEU A 18 17.27 -4.77 -2.13
N ALA A 19 17.23 -3.45 -1.95
CA ALA A 19 16.00 -2.79 -1.55
C ALA A 19 14.99 -3.03 -2.68
N LEU A 20 14.18 -4.07 -2.54
CA LEU A 20 13.09 -4.41 -3.46
C LEU A 20 11.91 -3.43 -3.34
N ASP A 21 12.02 -2.47 -2.42
CA ASP A 21 10.96 -1.57 -2.02
C ASP A 21 11.31 -0.16 -2.49
N GLY A 22 10.64 0.29 -3.55
CA GLY A 22 10.63 1.70 -3.96
C GLY A 22 11.82 2.18 -4.79
N LEU A 23 11.74 3.45 -5.20
CA LEU A 23 12.86 4.13 -5.86
C LEU A 23 13.94 4.45 -4.82
N PRO A 24 15.24 4.37 -5.15
CA PRO A 24 16.31 4.63 -4.18
C PRO A 24 16.18 6.01 -3.50
N GLY A 25 16.13 6.02 -2.17
CA GLY A 25 16.00 7.26 -1.38
C GLY A 25 14.63 7.94 -1.51
N SER A 26 13.60 7.22 -1.97
CA SER A 26 12.22 7.69 -1.94
C SER A 26 11.48 7.25 -0.68
N THR A 27 10.40 7.95 -0.36
CA THR A 27 9.48 7.60 0.73
C THR A 27 8.07 7.90 0.29
N VAL A 28 7.19 6.92 0.43
CA VAL A 28 5.77 7.04 0.11
C VAL A 28 4.95 6.93 1.39
N THR A 29 3.96 7.79 1.55
CA THR A 29 3.11 7.82 2.75
C THR A 29 1.65 8.05 2.38
N ALA A 30 0.75 7.37 3.07
CA ALA A 30 -0.68 7.69 3.10
C ALA A 30 -0.98 8.53 4.36
N ASN A 31 -1.64 9.67 4.23
CA ASN A 31 -1.95 10.57 5.34
C ASN A 31 -3.44 10.95 5.36
N PRO A 32 -4.16 10.67 6.46
CA PRO A 32 -3.73 9.96 7.66
C PRO A 32 -3.55 8.44 7.42
N SER A 33 -2.53 7.85 8.03
CA SER A 33 -2.35 6.38 8.08
C SER A 33 -3.20 5.70 9.16
N ARG A 34 -3.88 6.49 10.00
CA ARG A 34 -4.76 6.02 11.08
C ARG A 34 -6.08 6.77 11.07
N LEU A 35 -7.19 6.06 10.94
CA LEU A 35 -8.55 6.62 10.98
C LEU A 35 -9.18 6.39 12.36
N TRP A 36 -9.69 7.45 12.97
CA TRP A 36 -10.41 7.44 14.23
C TRP A 36 -11.22 8.74 14.37
N PRO A 37 -12.42 8.75 14.99
CA PRO A 37 -13.17 7.60 15.52
C PRO A 37 -13.84 6.74 14.43
N PRO A 38 -14.23 5.49 14.74
CA PRO A 38 -15.00 4.60 13.86
C PRO A 38 -16.47 5.07 13.77
N ASN A 39 -16.72 6.18 13.08
CA ASN A 39 -18.02 6.85 13.07
C ASN A 39 -18.72 6.78 11.71
N HIS A 40 -18.33 5.85 10.85
CA HIS A 40 -18.92 5.57 9.54
C HIS A 40 -18.81 6.75 8.56
N MET A 41 -17.98 7.75 8.89
CA MET A 41 -17.68 8.88 8.01
C MET A 41 -16.47 8.61 7.13
N TYR A 42 -16.49 9.15 5.92
CA TYR A 42 -15.30 9.20 5.09
C TYR A 42 -14.22 10.08 5.70
N ARG A 43 -12.98 9.62 5.53
CA ARG A 43 -11.77 10.38 5.80
C ARG A 43 -11.00 10.49 4.49
N THR A 44 -10.62 11.71 4.16
CA THR A 44 -9.71 11.94 3.02
C THR A 44 -8.34 11.44 3.41
N VAL A 45 -7.75 10.61 2.56
CA VAL A 45 -6.40 10.08 2.68
C VAL A 45 -5.66 10.45 1.41
N GLU A 46 -4.58 11.21 1.56
CA GLU A 46 -3.69 11.62 0.47
C GLU A 46 -2.45 10.73 0.48
N VAL A 47 -2.08 10.21 -0.69
CA VAL A 47 -0.83 9.48 -0.90
C VAL A 47 0.20 10.44 -1.47
N THR A 48 1.36 10.53 -0.83
CA THR A 48 2.45 11.40 -1.28
C THR A 48 3.75 10.64 -1.37
N ALA A 49 4.56 10.92 -2.40
CA ALA A 49 5.92 10.43 -2.54
C ALA A 49 6.93 11.57 -2.42
N ARG A 50 8.07 11.34 -1.76
CA ARG A 50 9.17 12.31 -1.62
C ARG A 50 10.50 11.65 -1.92
N SER A 51 11.42 12.38 -2.53
CA SER A 51 12.80 11.95 -2.77
C SER A 51 13.76 12.74 -1.89
N ALA A 52 14.66 12.06 -1.18
CA ALA A 52 15.73 12.70 -0.41
C ALA A 52 16.74 13.45 -1.32
N ALA A 53 16.84 13.05 -2.59
CA ALA A 53 17.69 13.69 -3.59
C ALA A 53 17.01 14.89 -4.30
N GLY A 54 15.75 15.20 -3.97
CA GLY A 54 15.01 16.31 -4.59
C GLY A 54 14.47 16.01 -5.99
N VAL A 55 14.48 14.73 -6.41
CA VAL A 55 13.87 14.31 -7.67
C VAL A 55 12.34 14.38 -7.57
N ALA A 56 11.69 14.92 -8.60
CA ALA A 56 10.24 14.96 -8.68
C ALA A 56 9.68 13.54 -8.83
N LEU A 57 8.75 13.16 -7.97
CA LEU A 57 8.08 11.87 -8.00
C LEU A 57 6.60 12.06 -8.32
N THR A 58 6.06 11.20 -9.18
CA THR A 58 4.62 11.09 -9.43
C THR A 58 4.12 9.80 -8.79
N VAL A 59 2.97 9.86 -8.12
CA VAL A 59 2.34 8.69 -7.50
C VAL A 59 0.93 8.51 -8.07
N ALA A 60 0.52 7.26 -8.28
CA ALA A 60 -0.83 6.93 -8.71
C ALA A 60 -1.33 5.65 -8.03
N ILE A 61 -2.57 5.68 -7.56
CA ILE A 61 -3.24 4.55 -6.92
C ILE A 61 -3.62 3.53 -7.97
N VAL A 62 -3.22 2.27 -7.74
CA VAL A 62 -3.47 1.13 -8.62
C VAL A 62 -4.64 0.30 -8.10
N SER A 63 -4.62 0.01 -6.80
CA SER A 63 -5.69 -0.76 -6.16
C SER A 63 -5.75 -0.45 -4.66
N VAL A 64 -6.94 -0.62 -4.10
CA VAL A 64 -7.17 -0.54 -2.67
C VAL A 64 -8.05 -1.71 -2.25
N THR A 65 -7.63 -2.45 -1.23
CA THR A 65 -8.40 -3.56 -0.67
C THR A 65 -8.65 -3.34 0.83
N SER A 66 -9.72 -3.94 1.34
CA SER A 66 -10.09 -3.92 2.76
C SER A 66 -9.88 -5.30 3.37
N SER A 67 -9.44 -5.35 4.63
CA SER A 67 -9.38 -6.57 5.43
C SER A 67 -10.76 -7.05 5.90
N GLU A 68 -11.79 -6.22 5.77
CA GLU A 68 -13.18 -6.52 6.12
C GLU A 68 -14.07 -6.40 4.87
N PRO A 69 -15.19 -7.16 4.77
CA PRO A 69 -16.14 -7.00 3.68
C PRO A 69 -16.66 -5.56 3.56
N ASP A 70 -16.94 -5.11 2.33
CA ASP A 70 -17.53 -3.79 2.06
C ASP A 70 -18.97 -3.67 2.59
N CYS A 71 -19.69 -4.79 2.68
CA CYS A 71 -21.01 -4.83 3.26
C CYS A 71 -21.14 -6.08 4.13
N GLY A 72 -21.51 -5.92 5.41
CA GLY A 72 -21.68 -7.02 6.37
C GLY A 72 -23.11 -7.52 6.61
N GLY A 73 -24.14 -6.89 6.01
CA GLY A 73 -25.54 -7.32 6.15
C GLY A 73 -26.20 -7.06 7.51
N ASP A 74 -25.43 -6.65 8.51
CA ASP A 74 -25.94 -6.25 9.83
C ASP A 74 -26.53 -4.83 9.82
N PHE A 75 -27.44 -4.57 10.76
CA PHE A 75 -28.10 -3.27 10.89
C PHE A 75 -27.08 -2.17 11.23
N GLY A 76 -26.94 -1.18 10.34
CA GLY A 76 -26.08 -0.01 10.53
C GLY A 76 -24.77 -0.02 9.75
N GLU A 77 -24.53 -1.07 8.97
CA GLU A 77 -23.44 -1.14 7.99
C GLU A 77 -23.71 -0.22 6.79
N PHE A 78 -22.68 0.44 6.29
CA PHE A 78 -22.73 1.20 5.04
C PHE A 78 -21.82 0.52 4.03
N CYS A 79 -22.27 0.40 2.78
CA CYS A 79 -21.42 -0.07 1.69
C CYS A 79 -20.57 1.06 1.09
N ASN A 80 -19.66 0.72 0.18
CA ASN A 80 -18.79 1.66 -0.53
C ASN A 80 -17.78 2.36 0.39
N ASP A 81 -16.92 1.58 1.03
CA ASP A 81 -15.95 2.04 2.02
C ASP A 81 -14.69 2.68 1.44
N ILE A 82 -14.48 2.46 0.16
CA ILE A 82 -13.32 2.91 -0.59
C ILE A 82 -13.84 3.70 -1.78
N VAL A 83 -13.54 4.99 -1.81
CA VAL A 83 -13.81 5.84 -2.96
C VAL A 83 -12.51 6.48 -3.41
N GLN A 84 -12.10 6.22 -4.63
CA GLN A 84 -10.97 6.93 -5.25
C GLN A 84 -11.47 8.24 -5.84
N VAL A 85 -10.93 9.36 -5.34
CA VAL A 85 -11.34 10.72 -5.74
C VAL A 85 -10.54 11.17 -6.96
N ASP A 86 -9.24 10.88 -6.96
CA ASP A 86 -8.31 11.19 -8.06
C ASP A 86 -7.14 10.18 -8.08
N GLN A 87 -6.00 10.56 -8.67
CA GLN A 87 -4.86 9.66 -8.83
C GLN A 87 -4.16 9.31 -7.50
N ASP A 88 -4.22 10.17 -6.49
CA ASP A 88 -3.47 10.04 -5.23
C ASP A 88 -4.32 10.29 -3.97
N THR A 89 -5.62 10.54 -4.14
CA THR A 89 -6.58 10.84 -3.07
C THR A 89 -7.67 9.78 -2.98
N LEU A 90 -7.87 9.29 -1.76
CA LEU A 90 -8.94 8.37 -1.38
C LEU A 90 -9.87 9.02 -0.36
N GLN A 91 -11.14 8.64 -0.41
CA GLN A 91 -12.04 8.69 0.73
C GLN A 91 -12.21 7.28 1.26
N LEU A 92 -11.67 7.05 2.45
CA LEU A 92 -11.77 5.77 3.16
C LEU A 92 -12.74 5.92 4.33
N ARG A 93 -13.67 4.98 4.50
CA ARG A 93 -14.60 5.04 5.62
C ARG A 93 -13.88 4.69 6.92
N SER A 94 -14.05 5.56 7.91
CA SER A 94 -13.60 5.30 9.28
C SER A 94 -14.66 4.45 9.98
N GLU A 95 -14.67 3.16 9.68
CA GLU A 95 -15.51 2.15 10.34
C GLU A 95 -14.76 0.83 10.50
N ARG A 96 -15.28 -0.03 11.34
CA ARG A 96 -14.77 -1.39 11.52
C ARG A 96 -15.91 -2.28 12.00
N TYR A 97 -15.88 -3.53 11.57
CA TYR A 97 -16.80 -4.57 12.01
C TYR A 97 -16.17 -5.42 13.12
N ALA A 98 -14.93 -5.90 12.91
CA ALA A 98 -14.26 -6.79 13.85
C ALA A 98 -13.51 -6.03 14.96
N GLU A 99 -13.31 -6.68 16.11
CA GLU A 99 -12.53 -6.11 17.21
C GLU A 99 -11.07 -5.79 16.83
N ALA A 100 -10.52 -6.50 15.83
CA ALA A 100 -9.18 -6.29 15.31
C ALA A 100 -9.00 -4.93 14.61
N GLY A 101 -10.10 -4.28 14.20
CA GLY A 101 -10.08 -3.09 13.36
C GLY A 101 -9.89 -3.40 11.87
N ARG A 102 -10.16 -2.39 11.04
CA ARG A 102 -10.05 -2.50 9.59
C ARG A 102 -8.68 -2.01 9.11
N THR A 103 -8.11 -2.71 8.14
CA THR A 103 -6.92 -2.27 7.40
C THR A 103 -7.26 -2.11 5.93
N TYR A 104 -7.01 -0.92 5.39
CA TYR A 104 -6.97 -0.67 3.96
C TYR A 104 -5.54 -0.87 3.46
N THR A 105 -5.36 -1.72 2.46
CA THR A 105 -4.09 -1.94 1.76
C THR A 105 -4.14 -1.23 0.42
N ILE A 106 -3.27 -0.24 0.24
CA ILE A 106 -3.21 0.61 -0.94
C ILE A 106 -1.96 0.23 -1.72
N VAL A 107 -2.13 -0.18 -2.98
CA VAL A 107 -1.02 -0.38 -3.91
C VAL A 107 -0.94 0.83 -4.82
N VAL A 108 0.25 1.43 -4.94
CA VAL A 108 0.50 2.59 -5.79
C VAL A 108 1.67 2.33 -6.74
N THR A 109 1.68 3.02 -7.87
CA THR A 109 2.89 3.23 -8.66
C THR A 109 3.59 4.50 -8.24
N VAL A 110 4.92 4.49 -8.20
CA VAL A 110 5.77 5.68 -8.03
C VAL A 110 6.72 5.76 -9.20
N THR A 111 6.85 6.94 -9.81
CA THR A 111 7.78 7.18 -10.91
C THR A 111 8.58 8.46 -10.75
N ASP A 112 9.86 8.42 -11.15
CA ASP A 112 10.75 9.58 -11.31
C ASP A 112 10.80 10.10 -12.76
N GLY A 113 9.93 9.58 -13.63
CA GLY A 113 9.91 9.85 -15.07
C GLY A 113 10.78 8.91 -15.92
N THR A 114 11.66 8.12 -15.30
CA THR A 114 12.52 7.14 -16.01
C THR A 114 12.21 5.70 -15.57
N GLN A 115 12.01 5.50 -14.27
CA GLN A 115 11.65 4.24 -13.66
C GLN A 115 10.25 4.34 -13.05
N THR A 116 9.50 3.23 -13.05
CA THR A 116 8.25 3.07 -12.31
C THR A 116 8.35 1.83 -11.43
N VAL A 117 7.98 1.96 -10.17
CA VAL A 117 7.95 0.87 -9.17
C VAL A 117 6.57 0.80 -8.52
N PHE A 118 6.26 -0.33 -7.87
CA PHE A 118 5.06 -0.47 -7.05
C PHE A 118 5.43 -0.37 -5.57
N GLU A 119 4.58 0.29 -4.79
CA GLU A 119 4.68 0.32 -3.33
C GLU A 119 3.34 -0.02 -2.68
N THR A 120 3.41 -0.60 -1.47
CA THR A 120 2.24 -0.97 -0.68
C THR A 120 2.19 -0.15 0.60
N LEU A 121 1.08 0.56 0.82
CA LEU A 121 0.80 1.36 2.00
C LEU A 121 -0.35 0.72 2.79
N THR A 122 -0.39 0.98 4.10
CA THR A 122 -1.51 0.57 4.94
C THR A 122 -2.11 1.75 5.68
N VAL A 123 -3.43 1.81 5.71
CA VAL A 123 -4.22 2.75 6.53
C VAL A 123 -5.09 1.93 7.47
N ARG A 124 -5.03 2.21 8.77
CA ARG A 124 -5.74 1.42 9.80
C ARG A 124 -6.84 2.21 10.47
N VAL A 125 -8.03 1.63 10.58
CA VAL A 125 -9.08 2.11 11.48
C VAL A 125 -8.79 1.53 12.87
N ALA A 126 -8.12 2.33 13.69
CA ALA A 126 -7.52 1.82 14.92
C ALA A 126 -8.54 1.63 16.06
N LYS A 127 -8.10 0.94 17.11
CA LYS A 127 -8.70 1.00 18.45
C LYS A 127 -8.17 2.23 19.19
N ARG A 128 -8.94 2.74 20.15
CA ARG A 128 -8.46 3.75 21.10
C ARG A 128 -7.33 3.20 21.95
#